data_AF-A0A8D0F3Y0-F1
#
_entry.id   AF-A0A8D0F3Y0-F1
#
_cell.length_a   1.000
_cell.length_b   1.000
_cell.length_c   1.000
_cell.angle_alpha   90.00
_cell.angle_beta   90.00
_cell.angle_gamma   90.00
#
_symmetry.space_group_name_H-M   'P 1'
#
loop_
_entity.id
_entity.type
_entity.pdbx_description
1 polymer ?
#
loop_
_entity_poly.entity_id
_entity_poly.type
_entity_poly.pdbx_seq_one_letter_code
_entity_poly.pdbx_strand_id
1 'polypeptide(L)'
;LDMLNNWDKWMAKKHKKIRLRCQKGIPPSLRGRAWQYLSGSKVKLEQNMGKFDELDLLPGDPKWLDVIERDLHRQFPFHEMFVSRGGHGQQDLFRVLKAYTLYRPEEGYCQAQAPIAAVLLMHMPAEQAFWCLVQICEKYLPGYYSEKLEAIQLDGQILFSLLHKVSPVAYKHLSKQKIDPILYMTEWFMCAFSRTLPWSSVLRVWDMFFCEGVKIIFRVGLVLLKHTLGSSDKLKSCQGQYETMERLRALSPKIMQETFLVQEVRCWGECGGPVTKFTYSLSLFIIPPWQ
;
A
#
# COMPACT_ATOMS: atom_id res chain seq x y z
N LEU A 1 -21.59 12.44 -6.35
CA LEU A 1 -22.32 11.18 -6.63
C LEU A 1 -22.37 10.86 -8.13
N ASP A 2 -22.64 11.83 -9.02
CA ASP A 2 -22.64 11.64 -10.50
C ASP A 2 -21.46 10.79 -11.03
N MET A 3 -20.23 11.09 -10.57
CA MET A 3 -19.04 10.33 -10.97
C MET A 3 -19.13 8.82 -10.69
N LEU A 4 -19.58 8.44 -9.49
CA LEU A 4 -19.68 7.03 -9.10
C LEU A 4 -20.84 6.34 -9.81
N ASN A 5 -21.93 7.07 -10.07
CA ASN A 5 -23.09 6.52 -10.77
C ASN A 5 -22.85 6.34 -12.28
N ASN A 6 -21.87 7.06 -12.84
CA ASN A 6 -21.51 7.02 -14.27
C ASN A 6 -20.04 6.61 -14.45
N TRP A 7 -19.56 5.63 -13.67
CA TRP A 7 -18.14 5.33 -13.53
C TRP A 7 -17.42 5.07 -14.85
N ASP A 8 -17.95 4.19 -15.70
CA ASP A 8 -17.31 3.79 -16.97
C ASP A 8 -17.11 4.98 -17.90
N LYS A 9 -18.14 5.83 -18.00
CA LYS A 9 -18.09 7.09 -18.77
C LYS A 9 -17.04 8.05 -18.23
N TRP A 10 -16.94 8.16 -16.90
CA TRP A 10 -15.97 9.05 -16.25
C TRP A 10 -14.54 8.54 -16.37
N MET A 11 -14.32 7.23 -16.26
CA MET A 11 -13.01 6.62 -16.49
C MET A 11 -12.56 6.80 -17.94
N ALA A 12 -13.43 6.51 -18.91
CA ALA A 12 -13.09 6.62 -20.33
C ALA A 12 -12.81 8.07 -20.78
N LYS A 13 -13.60 9.05 -20.31
CA LYS A 13 -13.56 10.43 -20.86
C LYS A 13 -12.95 11.47 -19.92
N LYS A 14 -12.81 11.18 -18.63
CA LYS A 14 -12.46 12.18 -17.59
C LYS A 14 -11.41 11.68 -16.59
N HIS A 15 -10.57 10.71 -16.99
CA HIS A 15 -9.51 10.15 -16.14
C HIS A 15 -8.64 11.21 -15.44
N LYS A 16 -8.19 12.26 -16.15
CA LYS A 16 -7.41 13.37 -15.56
C LYS A 16 -8.13 14.03 -14.37
N LYS A 17 -9.45 14.18 -14.45
CA LYS A 17 -10.28 14.79 -13.39
C LYS A 17 -10.49 13.85 -12.20
N ILE A 18 -10.57 12.53 -12.44
CA ILE A 18 -10.60 11.52 -11.38
C ILE A 18 -9.29 11.55 -10.61
N ARG A 19 -8.15 11.52 -11.32
CA ARG A 19 -6.82 11.61 -10.73
C ARG A 19 -6.66 12.85 -9.85
N LEU A 20 -7.03 14.03 -10.35
CA LEU A 20 -6.94 15.27 -9.57
C LEU A 20 -7.81 15.22 -8.30
N ARG A 21 -8.97 14.56 -8.33
CA ARG A 21 -9.83 14.41 -7.14
C ARG A 21 -9.22 13.45 -6.13
N CYS A 22 -8.64 12.34 -6.57
CA CYS A 22 -7.93 11.40 -5.67
C CYS A 22 -6.72 12.10 -5.01
N GLN A 23 -5.98 12.92 -5.76
CA GLN A 23 -4.88 13.74 -5.26
C GLN A 23 -5.32 14.87 -4.32
N LYS A 24 -6.57 15.31 -4.37
CA LYS A 24 -7.13 16.29 -3.42
C LYS A 24 -7.63 15.65 -2.14
N GLY A 25 -8.26 14.48 -2.21
CA GLY A 25 -8.98 13.90 -1.07
C GLY A 25 -10.24 13.20 -1.54
N ILE A 26 -10.36 11.90 -1.29
CA ILE A 26 -11.67 11.26 -1.35
C ILE A 26 -12.37 11.49 -0.01
N PRO A 27 -13.60 12.05 0.01
CA PRO A 27 -14.36 12.21 1.24
C PRO A 27 -14.50 10.88 2.00
N PRO A 28 -14.38 10.85 3.34
CA PRO A 28 -14.41 9.61 4.11
C PRO A 28 -15.62 8.70 3.79
N SER A 29 -16.82 9.29 3.71
CA SER A 29 -18.07 8.57 3.41
C SER A 29 -18.14 7.96 2.01
N LEU A 30 -17.22 8.34 1.11
CA LEU A 30 -17.18 7.84 -0.27
C LEU A 30 -16.03 6.86 -0.51
N ARG A 31 -15.10 6.69 0.43
CA ARG A 31 -13.89 5.87 0.22
C ARG A 31 -14.21 4.42 -0.10
N GLY A 32 -15.07 3.76 0.67
CA GLY A 32 -15.41 2.35 0.43
C GLY A 32 -15.86 2.11 -1.02
N ARG A 33 -16.86 2.88 -1.48
CA ARG A 33 -17.34 2.82 -2.86
C ARG A 33 -16.26 3.24 -3.86
N ALA A 34 -15.59 4.36 -3.63
CA ALA A 34 -14.61 4.89 -4.56
C ALA A 34 -13.41 3.96 -4.74
N TRP A 35 -12.92 3.31 -3.68
CA TRP A 35 -11.84 2.32 -3.75
C TRP A 35 -12.27 1.04 -4.44
N GLN A 36 -13.52 0.57 -4.23
CA GLN A 36 -14.04 -0.58 -4.97
C GLN A 36 -14.14 -0.35 -6.47
N TYR A 37 -14.62 0.85 -6.85
CA TYR A 37 -14.51 1.28 -8.23
C TYR A 37 -13.02 1.30 -8.57
N LEU A 38 -12.21 2.14 -7.90
CA LEU A 38 -10.82 2.44 -8.29
C LEU A 38 -9.92 1.21 -8.50
N SER A 39 -10.15 0.15 -7.74
CA SER A 39 -9.42 -1.11 -7.80
C SER A 39 -9.92 -2.09 -8.86
N GLY A 40 -11.12 -1.87 -9.42
CA GLY A 40 -11.83 -2.85 -10.21
C GLY A 40 -12.46 -3.98 -9.38
N SER A 41 -12.37 -3.93 -8.04
CA SER A 41 -12.89 -4.99 -7.19
C SER A 41 -14.41 -5.11 -7.26
N LYS A 42 -15.13 -4.02 -7.56
CA LYS A 42 -16.59 -4.06 -7.79
C LYS A 42 -16.93 -5.02 -8.94
N VAL A 43 -16.22 -4.90 -10.06
CA VAL A 43 -16.44 -5.76 -11.24
C VAL A 43 -16.10 -7.21 -10.90
N LYS A 44 -15.01 -7.44 -10.15
CA LYS A 44 -14.60 -8.78 -9.75
C LYS A 44 -15.63 -9.44 -8.81
N LEU A 45 -16.18 -8.68 -7.86
CA LEU A 45 -17.28 -9.12 -7.00
C LEU A 45 -18.50 -9.51 -7.84
N GLU A 46 -18.95 -8.64 -8.75
CA GLU A 46 -20.11 -8.88 -9.60
C GLU A 46 -19.96 -10.13 -10.50
N GLN A 47 -18.73 -10.43 -10.94
CA GLN A 47 -18.43 -11.63 -11.72
C GLN A 47 -18.34 -12.91 -10.89
N ASN A 48 -18.25 -12.80 -9.56
CA ASN A 48 -18.02 -13.91 -8.63
C ASN A 48 -18.99 -13.83 -7.44
N MET A 49 -20.25 -13.45 -7.71
CA MET A 49 -21.29 -13.30 -6.69
C MET A 49 -21.41 -14.56 -5.82
N GLY A 50 -21.42 -14.38 -4.49
CA GLY A 50 -21.53 -15.48 -3.52
C GLY A 50 -20.23 -16.26 -3.27
N LYS A 51 -19.14 -15.97 -4.00
CA LYS A 51 -17.87 -16.70 -3.83
C LYS A 51 -17.22 -16.44 -2.48
N PHE A 52 -17.33 -15.24 -1.92
CA PHE A 52 -16.80 -14.95 -0.59
C PHE A 52 -17.49 -15.80 0.47
N ASP A 53 -18.82 -15.86 0.45
CA ASP A 53 -19.61 -16.67 1.38
C ASP A 53 -19.29 -18.17 1.22
N GLU A 54 -19.14 -18.65 -0.02
CA GLU A 54 -18.69 -20.01 -0.30
C GLU A 54 -17.35 -20.32 0.37
N LEU A 55 -16.34 -19.46 0.19
CA LEU A 55 -15.01 -19.63 0.77
C LEU A 55 -15.02 -19.50 2.30
N ASP A 56 -15.88 -18.65 2.84
CA ASP A 56 -16.00 -18.48 4.29
C ASP A 56 -16.62 -19.70 4.98
N LEU A 57 -17.46 -20.46 4.27
CA LEU A 57 -18.02 -21.72 4.77
C LEU A 57 -17.04 -22.90 4.71
N LEU A 58 -16.03 -22.82 3.83
CA LEU A 58 -15.03 -23.88 3.70
C LEU A 58 -14.05 -23.89 4.88
N PRO A 59 -13.56 -25.08 5.27
CA PRO A 59 -12.46 -25.17 6.21
C PRO A 59 -11.20 -24.56 5.58
N GLY A 60 -10.49 -23.72 6.33
CA GLY A 60 -9.17 -23.23 5.95
C GLY A 60 -8.07 -24.25 6.25
N ASP A 61 -6.91 -24.10 5.61
CA ASP A 61 -5.71 -24.87 5.99
C ASP A 61 -5.28 -24.47 7.42
N PRO A 62 -5.19 -25.43 8.38
CA PRO A 62 -4.79 -25.16 9.75
C PRO A 62 -3.49 -24.37 9.88
N LYS A 63 -2.53 -24.59 8.97
CA LYS A 63 -1.27 -23.83 8.92
C LYS A 63 -1.54 -22.34 8.82
N TRP A 64 -2.45 -21.91 7.95
CA TRP A 64 -2.76 -20.51 7.74
C TRP A 64 -3.66 -19.95 8.83
N LEU A 65 -4.64 -20.74 9.31
CA LEU A 65 -5.53 -20.32 10.38
C LEU A 65 -4.73 -19.93 11.64
N ASP A 66 -3.81 -20.78 12.06
CA ASP A 66 -2.96 -20.54 13.24
C ASP A 66 -2.11 -19.27 13.09
N VAL A 67 -1.58 -19.01 11.89
CA VAL A 67 -0.76 -17.81 11.63
C VAL A 67 -1.65 -16.56 11.64
N ILE A 68 -2.83 -16.60 11.01
CA ILE A 68 -3.77 -15.49 10.97
C ILE A 68 -4.24 -15.15 12.39
N GLU A 69 -4.67 -16.12 13.19
CA GLU A 69 -5.16 -15.88 14.56
C GLU A 69 -4.11 -15.20 15.44
N ARG A 70 -2.85 -15.62 15.33
CA ARG A 70 -1.73 -14.98 16.02
C ARG A 70 -1.45 -13.57 15.53
N ASP A 71 -1.85 -13.19 14.32
CA ASP A 71 -1.61 -11.85 13.79
C ASP A 71 -2.75 -10.87 14.09
N LEU A 72 -3.98 -11.35 14.28
CA LEU A 72 -5.18 -10.50 14.46
C LEU A 72 -5.00 -9.45 15.56
N HIS A 73 -4.47 -9.87 16.72
CA HIS A 73 -4.31 -8.98 17.88
C HIS A 73 -3.29 -7.86 17.68
N ARG A 74 -2.41 -7.97 16.67
CA ARG A 74 -1.38 -6.97 16.38
C ARG A 74 -1.86 -5.90 15.41
N GLN A 75 -3.05 -6.06 14.82
CA GLN A 75 -3.57 -5.17 13.80
C GLN A 75 -4.43 -4.08 14.44
N PHE A 76 -3.93 -2.84 14.42
CA PHE A 76 -4.63 -1.68 14.95
C PHE A 76 -5.25 -1.91 16.35
N PRO A 77 -4.45 -2.36 17.35
CA PRO A 77 -4.95 -2.86 18.64
C PRO A 77 -5.71 -1.82 19.46
N PHE A 78 -5.55 -0.53 19.16
CA PHE A 78 -6.23 0.58 19.83
C PHE A 78 -7.44 1.11 19.06
N HIS A 79 -7.72 0.56 17.88
CA HIS A 79 -8.87 0.98 17.07
C HIS A 79 -10.13 0.27 17.55
N GLU A 80 -11.23 1.01 17.71
CA GLU A 80 -12.50 0.51 18.27
C GLU A 80 -13.01 -0.77 17.59
N MET A 81 -12.87 -0.86 16.26
CA MET A 81 -13.24 -2.05 15.48
C MET A 81 -12.43 -3.32 15.85
N PHE A 82 -11.17 -3.19 16.29
CA PHE A 82 -10.24 -4.32 16.46
C PHE A 82 -9.77 -4.54 17.91
N VAL A 83 -10.13 -3.63 18.84
CA VAL A 83 -9.69 -3.66 20.25
C VAL A 83 -10.23 -4.87 21.01
N SER A 84 -11.45 -5.30 20.73
CA SER A 84 -12.08 -6.44 21.39
C SER A 84 -11.56 -7.75 20.82
N ARG A 85 -10.85 -8.52 21.65
CA ARG A 85 -10.37 -9.87 21.28
C ARG A 85 -11.55 -10.77 20.94
N GLY A 86 -11.55 -11.33 19.73
CA GLY A 86 -12.67 -12.13 19.22
C GLY A 86 -13.95 -11.32 18.96
N GLY A 87 -13.88 -9.98 18.95
CA GLY A 87 -14.99 -9.11 18.55
C GLY A 87 -15.22 -9.14 17.03
N HIS A 88 -16.30 -8.49 16.59
CA HIS A 88 -16.75 -8.55 15.19
C HIS A 88 -15.66 -8.16 14.18
N GLY A 89 -14.85 -7.13 14.46
CA GLY A 89 -13.82 -6.69 13.51
C GLY A 89 -12.67 -7.70 13.37
N GLN A 90 -12.25 -8.36 14.46
CA GLN A 90 -11.26 -9.44 14.38
C GLN A 90 -11.82 -10.67 13.66
N GLN A 91 -13.11 -10.96 13.86
CA GLN A 91 -13.79 -12.05 13.13
C GLN A 91 -13.86 -11.74 11.64
N ASP A 92 -14.29 -10.54 11.23
CA ASP A 92 -14.32 -10.16 9.81
C ASP A 92 -12.93 -10.14 9.18
N LEU A 93 -11.91 -9.69 9.93
CA LEU A 93 -10.51 -9.75 9.47
C LEU A 93 -10.05 -11.19 9.25
N PHE A 94 -10.37 -12.09 10.17
CA PHE A 94 -10.09 -13.51 10.02
C PHE A 94 -10.79 -14.10 8.79
N ARG A 95 -12.09 -13.82 8.63
CA ARG A 95 -12.90 -14.30 7.49
C ARG A 95 -12.31 -13.85 6.15
N VAL A 96 -11.94 -12.58 6.03
CA VAL A 96 -11.30 -12.02 4.83
C VAL A 96 -9.97 -12.70 4.51
N LEU A 97 -9.09 -12.84 5.51
CA LEU A 97 -7.77 -13.43 5.32
C LEU A 97 -7.82 -14.94 5.04
N LYS A 98 -8.69 -15.68 5.74
CA LYS A 98 -8.96 -17.10 5.47
C LYS A 98 -9.51 -17.29 4.06
N ALA A 99 -10.52 -16.51 3.67
CA ALA A 99 -11.07 -16.60 2.32
C ALA A 99 -10.00 -16.30 1.26
N TYR A 100 -9.08 -15.37 1.52
CA TYR A 100 -7.95 -15.10 0.63
C TYR A 100 -7.05 -16.32 0.44
N THR A 101 -6.66 -17.02 1.51
CA THR A 101 -5.78 -18.20 1.39
C THR A 101 -6.45 -19.34 0.63
N LEU A 102 -7.77 -19.48 0.74
CA LEU A 102 -8.55 -20.45 -0.04
C LEU A 102 -8.70 -20.03 -1.51
N TYR A 103 -8.79 -18.73 -1.78
CA TYR A 103 -8.87 -18.20 -3.14
C TYR A 103 -7.51 -18.22 -3.88
N ARG A 104 -6.41 -18.05 -3.14
CA ARG A 104 -5.02 -18.04 -3.64
C ARG A 104 -4.15 -19.00 -2.81
N PRO A 105 -4.36 -20.32 -2.91
CA PRO A 105 -3.65 -21.30 -2.09
C PRO A 105 -2.13 -21.29 -2.35
N GLU A 106 -1.71 -20.99 -3.57
CA GLU A 106 -0.29 -20.89 -3.97
C GLU A 106 0.45 -19.73 -3.29
N GLU A 107 -0.25 -18.65 -2.94
CA GLU A 107 0.33 -17.52 -2.19
C GLU A 107 0.15 -17.69 -0.68
N GLY A 108 -0.97 -18.28 -0.26
CA GLY A 108 -1.29 -18.47 1.14
C GLY A 108 -1.48 -17.15 1.89
N TYR A 109 -0.99 -17.10 3.13
CA TYR A 109 -1.05 -15.91 3.98
C TYR A 109 0.34 -15.37 4.31
N CYS A 110 0.54 -14.09 4.00
CA CYS A 110 1.67 -13.30 4.43
C CYS A 110 1.21 -12.26 5.46
N GLN A 111 1.95 -12.10 6.56
CA GLN A 111 1.61 -11.20 7.68
C GLN A 111 1.37 -9.74 7.26
N ALA A 112 1.98 -9.32 6.15
CA ALA A 112 1.80 -7.98 5.60
C ALA A 112 0.42 -7.75 4.97
N GLN A 113 -0.39 -8.79 4.73
CA GLN A 113 -1.74 -8.67 4.20
C GLN A 113 -2.77 -8.26 5.26
N ALA A 114 -2.58 -8.68 6.52
CA ALA A 114 -3.47 -8.33 7.62
C ALA A 114 -3.70 -6.82 7.81
N PRO A 115 -2.67 -5.95 7.83
CA PRO A 115 -2.90 -4.52 7.96
C PRO A 115 -3.59 -3.92 6.72
N ILE A 116 -3.37 -4.48 5.51
CA ILE A 116 -4.10 -4.08 4.30
C ILE A 116 -5.59 -4.40 4.45
N ALA A 117 -5.92 -5.63 4.83
CA ALA A 117 -7.29 -6.09 5.04
C ALA A 117 -8.00 -5.29 6.13
N ALA A 118 -7.31 -4.98 7.23
CA ALA A 118 -7.87 -4.17 8.31
C ALA A 118 -8.24 -2.75 7.84
N VAL A 119 -7.38 -2.07 7.08
CA VAL A 119 -7.67 -0.73 6.51
C VAL A 119 -8.91 -0.77 5.61
N LEU A 120 -9.06 -1.85 4.82
CA LEU A 120 -10.23 -2.05 3.96
C LEU A 120 -11.50 -2.23 4.79
N LEU A 121 -11.48 -3.09 5.81
CA LEU A 121 -12.62 -3.36 6.69
C LEU A 121 -13.11 -2.12 7.46
N MET A 122 -12.22 -1.16 7.74
CA MET A 122 -12.61 0.12 8.32
C MET A 122 -13.49 0.98 7.39
N HIS A 123 -13.56 0.65 6.09
CA HIS A 123 -14.26 1.44 5.06
C HIS A 123 -15.33 0.68 4.28
N MET A 124 -15.37 -0.65 4.38
CA MET A 124 -16.31 -1.48 3.63
C MET A 124 -16.55 -2.83 4.33
N PRO A 125 -17.69 -3.50 4.05
CA PRO A 125 -17.95 -4.83 4.60
C PRO A 125 -16.98 -5.91 4.09
N ALA A 126 -16.99 -7.06 4.74
CA ALA A 126 -16.01 -8.14 4.55
C ALA A 126 -15.87 -8.61 3.10
N GLU A 127 -16.98 -8.86 2.39
CA GLU A 127 -16.92 -9.30 0.99
C GLU A 127 -16.23 -8.26 0.08
N GLN A 128 -16.56 -6.98 0.26
CA GLN A 128 -15.94 -5.92 -0.52
C GLN A 128 -14.46 -5.76 -0.18
N ALA A 129 -14.10 -5.89 1.10
CA ALA A 129 -12.72 -5.86 1.56
C ALA A 129 -11.92 -7.04 0.99
N PHE A 130 -12.49 -8.24 0.97
CA PHE A 130 -11.91 -9.42 0.34
C PHE A 130 -11.58 -9.17 -1.13
N TRP A 131 -12.53 -8.68 -1.93
CA TRP A 131 -12.26 -8.42 -3.34
C TRP A 131 -11.27 -7.29 -3.58
N CYS A 132 -11.24 -6.27 -2.71
CA CYS A 132 -10.20 -5.24 -2.77
C CYS A 132 -8.81 -5.81 -2.45
N LEU A 133 -8.69 -6.66 -1.42
CA LEU A 133 -7.44 -7.33 -1.08
C LEU A 133 -6.95 -8.19 -2.25
N VAL A 134 -7.85 -8.96 -2.86
CA VAL A 134 -7.55 -9.74 -4.07
C VAL A 134 -7.01 -8.85 -5.20
N GLN A 135 -7.63 -7.70 -5.46
CA GLN A 135 -7.11 -6.77 -6.48
C GLN A 135 -5.74 -6.18 -6.08
N ILE A 136 -5.52 -5.84 -4.82
CA ILE A 136 -4.23 -5.32 -4.34
C ILE A 136 -3.13 -6.34 -4.59
N CYS A 137 -3.32 -7.59 -4.18
CA CYS A 137 -2.30 -8.63 -4.32
C CYS A 137 -2.02 -8.99 -5.79
N GLU A 138 -3.06 -9.09 -6.63
CA GLU A 138 -2.89 -9.54 -8.02
C GLU A 138 -2.45 -8.44 -8.98
N LYS A 139 -3.01 -7.23 -8.85
CA LYS A 139 -2.81 -6.16 -9.84
C LYS A 139 -1.85 -5.07 -9.38
N TYR A 140 -1.89 -4.73 -8.10
CA TYR A 140 -1.12 -3.59 -7.60
C TYR A 140 0.25 -4.01 -7.06
N LEU A 141 0.32 -5.15 -6.37
CA LEU A 141 1.50 -5.66 -5.68
C LEU A 141 1.82 -7.11 -6.06
N PRO A 142 1.85 -7.46 -7.38
CA PRO A 142 2.06 -8.84 -7.81
C PRO A 142 3.40 -9.39 -7.30
N GLY A 143 3.37 -10.59 -6.71
CA GLY A 143 4.56 -11.29 -6.21
C GLY A 143 5.13 -10.75 -4.88
N TYR A 144 4.57 -9.67 -4.31
CA TYR A 144 5.06 -9.09 -3.07
C TYR A 144 4.95 -10.05 -1.88
N TYR A 145 3.92 -10.91 -1.88
CA TYR A 145 3.60 -11.80 -0.76
C TYR A 145 4.15 -13.23 -0.95
N SER A 146 5.00 -13.43 -1.95
CA SER A 146 5.69 -14.72 -2.19
C SER A 146 6.74 -15.00 -1.12
N GLU A 147 7.03 -16.29 -0.86
CA GLU A 147 8.01 -16.70 0.17
C GLU A 147 9.42 -16.11 -0.04
N LYS A 148 9.84 -15.96 -1.30
CA LYS A 148 11.19 -15.48 -1.65
C LYS A 148 11.31 -13.95 -1.71
N LEU A 149 10.20 -13.22 -1.67
CA LEU A 149 10.16 -11.75 -1.77
C LEU A 149 10.92 -11.19 -2.99
N GLU A 150 10.97 -11.94 -4.10
CA GLU A 150 11.75 -11.56 -5.30
C GLU A 150 11.27 -10.23 -5.88
N ALA A 151 9.95 -10.02 -5.92
CA ALA A 151 9.35 -8.77 -6.39
C ALA A 151 9.75 -7.57 -5.51
N ILE A 152 9.78 -7.75 -4.19
CA ILE A 152 10.21 -6.70 -3.24
C ILE A 152 11.70 -6.38 -3.41
N GLN A 153 12.54 -7.40 -3.60
CA GLN A 153 13.97 -7.21 -3.84
C GLN A 153 14.22 -6.42 -5.13
N LEU A 154 13.53 -6.77 -6.22
CA LEU A 154 13.61 -6.04 -7.48
C LEU A 154 13.15 -4.59 -7.32
N ASP A 155 12.00 -4.38 -6.68
CA ASP A 155 11.47 -3.04 -6.43
C ASP A 155 12.37 -2.24 -5.49
N GLY A 156 13.12 -2.88 -4.60
CA GLY A 156 14.16 -2.23 -3.80
C GLY A 156 15.33 -1.72 -4.62
N GLN A 157 15.80 -2.50 -5.59
CA GLN A 157 16.84 -2.04 -6.51
C GLN A 157 16.34 -0.87 -7.39
N ILE A 158 15.08 -0.91 -7.81
CA ILE A 158 14.43 0.20 -8.54
C ILE A 158 14.35 1.44 -7.65
N LEU A 159 13.88 1.31 -6.40
CA LEU A 159 13.80 2.40 -5.44
C LEU A 159 15.17 3.03 -5.22
N PHE A 160 16.20 2.21 -5.04
CA PHE A 160 17.58 2.67 -4.82
C PHE A 160 18.15 3.40 -6.04
N SER A 161 17.87 2.91 -7.24
CA SER A 161 18.23 3.56 -8.50
C SER A 161 17.53 4.90 -8.69
N LEU A 162 16.26 5.00 -8.29
CA LEU A 162 15.51 6.25 -8.28
C LEU A 162 16.06 7.22 -7.23
N LEU A 163 16.46 6.72 -6.06
CA LEU A 163 17.05 7.52 -5.00
C LEU A 163 18.34 8.20 -5.47
N HIS A 164 19.18 7.50 -6.26
CA HIS A 164 20.38 8.11 -6.85
C HIS A 164 20.06 9.38 -7.66
N LYS A 165 18.95 9.39 -8.41
CA LYS A 165 18.52 10.55 -9.22
C LYS A 165 17.87 11.64 -8.39
N VAL A 166 17.12 11.27 -7.36
CA VAL A 166 16.31 12.19 -6.54
C VAL A 166 17.11 12.83 -5.41
N SER A 167 17.99 12.06 -4.80
CA SER A 167 18.81 12.45 -3.65
C SER A 167 20.14 11.70 -3.69
N PRO A 168 21.11 12.18 -4.50
CA PRO A 168 22.45 11.59 -4.57
C PRO A 168 23.13 11.51 -3.20
N VAL A 169 22.83 12.45 -2.30
CA VAL A 169 23.36 12.49 -0.93
C VAL A 169 22.89 11.27 -0.13
N ALA A 170 21.57 10.99 -0.12
CA ALA A 170 21.02 9.85 0.59
C ALA A 170 21.51 8.52 -0.02
N TYR A 171 21.53 8.43 -1.35
CA TYR A 171 22.05 7.26 -2.06
C TYR A 171 23.50 6.94 -1.67
N LYS A 172 24.41 7.92 -1.79
CA LYS A 172 25.83 7.73 -1.45
C LYS A 172 26.02 7.31 0.01
N HIS A 173 25.23 7.88 0.91
CA HIS A 173 25.26 7.51 2.33
C HIS A 173 24.87 6.05 2.54
N LEU A 174 23.72 5.63 2.02
CA LEU A 174 23.25 4.24 2.15
C LEU A 174 24.21 3.24 1.49
N SER A 175 24.78 3.57 0.32
CA SER A 175 25.81 2.76 -0.33
C SER A 175 27.07 2.64 0.54
N LYS A 176 27.55 3.75 1.12
CA LYS A 176 28.72 3.75 2.01
C LYS A 176 28.49 2.88 3.25
N GLN A 177 27.29 2.94 3.83
CA GLN A 177 26.92 2.15 5.00
C GLN A 177 26.48 0.72 4.67
N LYS A 178 26.49 0.32 3.39
CA LYS A 178 26.05 -0.99 2.89
C LYS A 178 24.64 -1.37 3.38
N ILE A 179 23.73 -0.40 3.39
CA ILE A 179 22.33 -0.62 3.78
C ILE A 179 21.53 -0.98 2.53
N ASP A 180 21.13 -2.25 2.45
CA ASP A 180 20.25 -2.74 1.40
C ASP A 180 18.81 -2.19 1.59
N PRO A 181 18.13 -1.77 0.50
CA PRO A 181 16.72 -1.36 0.53
C PRO A 181 15.79 -2.30 1.31
N ILE A 182 15.97 -3.62 1.19
CA ILE A 182 15.09 -4.62 1.83
C ILE A 182 15.04 -4.45 3.36
N LEU A 183 16.07 -3.87 3.97
CA LEU A 183 16.16 -3.71 5.43
C LEU A 183 15.21 -2.65 5.99
N TYR A 184 14.76 -1.70 5.18
CA TYR A 184 13.88 -0.61 5.64
C TYR A 184 12.56 -0.51 4.87
N MET A 185 12.53 -0.92 3.59
CA MET A 185 11.36 -0.69 2.74
C MET A 185 10.32 -1.81 2.78
N THR A 186 10.69 -3.01 3.26
CA THR A 186 9.84 -4.20 3.17
C THR A 186 8.47 -3.96 3.81
N GLU A 187 8.44 -3.44 5.05
CA GLU A 187 7.16 -3.10 5.70
C GLU A 187 6.43 -1.97 4.97
N TRP A 188 7.15 -0.93 4.54
CA TRP A 188 6.58 0.23 3.85
C TRP A 188 5.82 -0.19 2.59
N PHE A 189 6.40 -1.10 1.81
CA PHE A 189 5.88 -1.50 0.51
C PHE A 189 4.83 -2.61 0.65
N MET A 190 5.13 -3.68 1.40
CA MET A 190 4.22 -4.80 1.55
C MET A 190 2.95 -4.43 2.32
N CYS A 191 3.05 -3.52 3.29
CA CYS A 191 1.89 -3.02 4.04
C CYS A 191 1.32 -1.72 3.44
N ALA A 192 1.78 -1.29 2.26
CA ALA A 192 1.35 -0.03 1.62
C ALA A 192 1.29 1.15 2.61
N PHE A 193 2.32 1.27 3.45
CA PHE A 193 2.51 2.25 4.52
C PHE A 193 1.47 2.25 5.67
N SER A 194 0.53 1.31 5.71
CA SER A 194 -0.53 1.24 6.72
C SER A 194 -0.04 1.07 8.16
N ARG A 195 1.14 0.45 8.36
CA ARG A 195 1.79 0.30 9.67
C ARG A 195 2.75 1.43 10.01
N THR A 196 3.16 2.21 9.01
CA THR A 196 4.22 3.20 9.15
C THR A 196 3.65 4.60 9.32
N LEU A 197 2.71 5.01 8.47
CA LEU A 197 2.24 6.41 8.43
C LEU A 197 1.10 6.68 9.43
N PRO A 198 0.93 7.94 9.90
CA PRO A 198 -0.26 8.36 10.60
C PRO A 198 -1.52 8.10 9.76
N TRP A 199 -2.64 7.83 10.44
CA TRP A 199 -3.89 7.41 9.80
C TRP A 199 -4.34 8.32 8.66
N SER A 200 -4.36 9.63 8.88
CA SER A 200 -4.74 10.62 7.86
C SER A 200 -3.88 10.52 6.59
N SER A 201 -2.56 10.33 6.76
CA SER A 201 -1.61 10.13 5.67
C SER A 201 -1.83 8.81 4.93
N VAL A 202 -2.11 7.71 5.65
CA VAL A 202 -2.42 6.40 5.04
C VAL A 202 -3.59 6.56 4.06
N LEU A 203 -4.67 7.21 4.48
CA LEU A 203 -5.86 7.40 3.64
C LEU A 203 -5.56 8.19 2.37
N ARG A 204 -4.73 9.24 2.46
CA ARG A 204 -4.33 10.02 1.27
C ARG A 204 -3.43 9.25 0.32
N VAL A 205 -2.49 8.47 0.87
CA VAL A 205 -1.64 7.57 0.08
C VAL A 205 -2.50 6.55 -0.63
N TRP A 206 -3.49 5.95 0.05
CA TRP A 206 -4.38 4.94 -0.51
C TRP A 206 -5.31 5.49 -1.59
N ASP A 207 -5.88 6.69 -1.39
CA ASP A 207 -6.66 7.39 -2.42
C ASP A 207 -5.86 7.54 -3.73
N MET A 208 -4.58 7.92 -3.63
CA MET A 208 -3.71 8.02 -4.80
C MET A 208 -3.28 6.65 -5.32
N PHE A 209 -2.94 5.71 -4.45
CA PHE A 209 -2.47 4.36 -4.80
C PHE A 209 -3.51 3.61 -5.65
N PHE A 210 -4.78 3.59 -5.25
CA PHE A 210 -5.82 2.94 -6.04
C PHE A 210 -6.02 3.60 -7.42
N CYS A 211 -5.85 4.91 -7.52
CA CYS A 211 -6.02 5.63 -8.78
C CYS A 211 -4.80 5.52 -9.71
N GLU A 212 -3.59 5.49 -9.15
CA GLU A 212 -2.35 5.72 -9.89
C GLU A 212 -1.37 4.54 -9.86
N GLY A 213 -1.64 3.52 -9.05
CA GLY A 213 -0.88 2.29 -8.92
C GLY A 213 0.31 2.38 -7.95
N VAL A 214 1.12 1.31 -7.95
CA VAL A 214 2.29 1.12 -7.07
C VAL A 214 3.31 2.27 -7.11
N LYS A 215 3.37 3.04 -8.20
CA LYS A 215 4.26 4.22 -8.29
C LYS A 215 4.05 5.23 -7.16
N ILE A 216 2.87 5.27 -6.54
CA ILE A 216 2.62 6.11 -5.36
C ILE A 216 3.43 5.63 -4.16
N ILE A 217 3.54 4.31 -3.96
CA ILE A 217 4.34 3.71 -2.90
C ILE A 217 5.82 4.10 -3.05
N PHE A 218 6.36 4.02 -4.28
CA PHE A 218 7.71 4.50 -4.59
C PHE A 218 7.91 5.99 -4.30
N ARG A 219 6.97 6.85 -4.73
CA ARG A 219 7.07 8.30 -4.50
C ARG A 219 7.10 8.61 -3.01
N VAL A 220 6.23 7.99 -2.22
CA VAL A 220 6.20 8.16 -0.76
C VAL A 220 7.52 7.69 -0.16
N GLY A 221 8.01 6.49 -0.51
CA GLY A 221 9.30 5.98 -0.04
C GLY A 221 10.47 6.92 -0.34
N LEU A 222 10.53 7.47 -1.57
CA LEU A 222 11.57 8.42 -1.95
C LEU A 222 11.46 9.76 -1.23
N VAL A 223 10.25 10.26 -0.97
CA VAL A 223 10.01 11.47 -0.15
C VAL A 223 10.53 11.24 1.26
N LEU A 224 10.20 10.10 1.89
CA LEU A 224 10.67 9.75 3.22
C LEU A 224 12.20 9.64 3.28
N LEU A 225 12.83 8.97 2.31
CA LEU A 225 14.29 8.85 2.23
C LEU A 225 14.98 10.19 2.01
N LYS A 226 14.51 10.99 1.06
CA LYS A 226 15.05 12.33 0.76
C LYS A 226 14.96 13.22 2.00
N HIS A 227 13.83 13.22 2.68
CA HIS A 227 13.64 14.08 3.84
C HIS A 227 14.26 13.53 5.13
N THR A 228 14.66 12.26 5.15
CA THR A 228 15.38 11.68 6.28
C THR A 228 16.90 11.81 6.12
N LEU A 229 17.44 11.60 4.92
CA LEU A 229 18.89 11.46 4.66
C LEU A 229 19.46 12.41 3.58
N GLY A 230 18.63 13.23 2.95
CA GLY A 230 19.00 13.96 1.72
C GLY A 230 19.85 15.21 1.88
N SER A 231 20.42 15.48 3.06
CA SER A 231 21.29 16.64 3.28
C SER A 231 22.37 16.32 4.30
N SER A 232 23.56 16.90 4.15
CA SER A 232 24.69 16.67 5.06
C SER A 232 24.35 16.92 6.52
N ASP A 233 23.52 17.93 6.83
CA ASP A 233 23.07 18.20 8.20
C ASP A 233 22.28 17.05 8.83
N LYS A 234 21.48 16.34 8.03
CA LYS A 234 20.71 15.17 8.50
C LYS A 234 21.61 13.96 8.71
N LEU A 235 22.71 13.89 7.98
CA LEU A 235 23.69 12.81 8.08
C LEU A 235 24.65 12.98 9.27
N LYS A 236 24.78 14.18 9.84
CA LYS A 236 25.64 14.42 11.03
C LYS A 236 25.32 13.46 12.19
N SER A 237 24.05 13.13 12.36
CA SER A 237 23.53 12.21 13.38
C SER A 237 23.43 10.75 12.91
N CYS A 238 23.85 10.43 11.68
CA CYS A 238 23.73 9.10 11.08
C CYS A 238 25.10 8.66 10.57
N GLN A 239 26.09 8.51 11.45
CA GLN A 239 27.48 8.29 11.01
C GLN A 239 27.77 6.85 10.57
N GLY A 240 27.10 5.87 11.19
CA GLY A 240 27.24 4.46 10.90
C GLY A 240 25.95 3.81 10.39
N GLN A 241 26.03 2.50 10.16
CA GLN A 241 24.91 1.68 9.75
C GLN A 241 23.79 1.67 10.80
N TYR A 242 24.15 1.54 12.08
CA TYR A 242 23.20 1.46 13.18
C TYR A 242 22.35 2.72 13.32
N GLU A 243 22.97 3.90 13.43
CA GLU A 243 22.24 5.16 13.59
C GLU A 243 21.35 5.46 12.37
N THR A 244 21.82 5.08 11.18
CA THR A 244 21.05 5.22 9.94
C THR A 244 19.82 4.31 9.95
N MET A 245 19.96 3.06 10.38
CA MET A 245 18.84 2.13 10.48
C MET A 245 17.82 2.55 11.55
N GLU A 246 18.28 3.00 12.72
CA GLU A 246 17.41 3.54 13.76
C GLU A 246 16.62 4.76 13.25
N ARG A 247 17.28 5.65 12.50
CA ARG A 247 16.62 6.80 11.90
C ARG A 247 15.59 6.41 10.84
N LEU A 248 15.83 5.36 10.06
CA LEU A 248 14.88 4.86 9.06
C LEU A 248 13.69 4.13 9.69
N ARG A 249 13.88 3.48 10.85
CA ARG A 249 12.79 2.86 11.63
C ARG A 249 11.95 3.91 12.36
N ALA A 250 12.59 4.94 12.91
CA ALA A 250 11.95 6.03 13.65
C ALA A 250 11.91 7.32 12.81
N LEU A 251 11.12 7.29 11.74
CA LEU A 251 10.92 8.45 10.87
C LEU A 251 10.34 9.64 11.65
N SER A 252 10.74 10.85 11.28
CA SER A 252 10.24 12.06 11.93
C SER A 252 8.73 12.23 11.68
N PRO A 253 7.90 12.47 12.73
CA PRO A 253 6.47 12.69 12.55
C PRO A 253 6.14 13.82 11.57
N LYS A 254 7.00 14.85 11.49
CA LYS A 254 6.81 16.02 10.60
C LYS A 254 6.74 15.62 9.13
N ILE A 255 7.60 14.70 8.69
CA ILE A 255 7.66 14.28 7.28
C ILE A 255 6.59 13.24 6.94
N MET A 256 5.93 12.68 7.95
CA MET A 256 4.88 11.69 7.82
C MET A 256 3.48 12.31 7.87
N GLN A 257 3.36 13.61 8.16
CA GLN A 257 2.08 14.32 8.18
C GLN A 257 1.45 14.41 6.79
N GLU A 258 0.11 14.39 6.78
CA GLU A 258 -0.70 14.35 5.57
C GLU A 258 -0.36 15.48 4.60
N THR A 259 -0.37 16.72 5.12
CA THR A 259 -0.14 17.94 4.35
C THR A 259 1.22 17.94 3.67
N PHE A 260 2.25 17.54 4.41
CA PHE A 260 3.62 17.45 3.91
C PHE A 260 3.77 16.39 2.82
N LEU A 261 3.31 15.16 3.09
CA LEU A 261 3.43 14.06 2.14
C LEU A 261 2.67 14.32 0.84
N VAL A 262 1.42 14.78 0.93
CA VAL A 262 0.61 15.06 -0.25
C VAL A 262 1.23 16.16 -1.10
N GLN A 263 1.77 17.22 -0.48
CA GLN A 263 2.46 18.29 -1.19
C GLN A 263 3.68 17.76 -1.94
N GLU A 264 4.58 17.05 -1.25
CA GLU A 264 5.81 16.53 -1.85
C GLU A 264 5.55 15.52 -2.97
N VAL A 265 4.61 14.58 -2.75
CA VAL A 265 4.25 13.55 -3.75
C VAL A 265 3.64 14.19 -5.01
N ARG A 266 2.85 15.27 -4.86
CA ARG A 266 2.24 15.99 -5.99
C ARG A 266 3.25 16.81 -6.79
N CYS A 267 4.17 17.52 -6.12
CA CYS A 267 5.23 18.28 -6.78
C CYS A 267 6.05 17.41 -7.76
N TRP A 268 6.24 16.13 -7.45
CA TRP A 268 6.99 15.21 -8.32
C TRP A 268 6.16 14.71 -9.52
N GLY A 269 4.83 14.75 -9.41
CA GLY A 269 3.91 14.43 -10.49
C GLY A 269 3.81 15.54 -11.54
N GLU A 270 3.93 16.80 -11.13
CA GLU A 270 3.78 17.98 -12.01
C GLU A 270 5.09 18.35 -12.72
N CYS A 271 6.26 18.18 -12.07
CA CYS A 271 7.56 18.58 -12.64
C CYS A 271 8.20 17.56 -13.61
N GLY A 272 7.48 16.54 -14.08
CA GLY A 272 8.05 15.55 -15.02
C GLY A 272 9.30 14.82 -14.48
N GLY A 273 9.37 14.65 -13.15
CA GLY A 273 10.57 14.18 -12.46
C GLY A 273 11.02 12.77 -12.86
N PRO A 274 12.22 12.34 -12.43
CA PRO A 274 12.83 11.07 -12.85
C PRO A 274 11.93 9.86 -12.58
N VAL A 275 11.12 9.88 -11.52
CA VAL A 275 10.12 8.83 -11.25
C VAL A 275 9.07 8.75 -12.35
N THR A 276 8.56 9.88 -12.83
CA THR A 276 7.54 9.93 -13.89
C THR A 276 8.07 9.36 -15.21
N LYS A 277 9.33 9.66 -15.57
CA LYS A 277 10.00 9.11 -16.77
C LYS A 277 10.39 7.63 -16.64
N PHE A 278 10.85 7.18 -15.47
CA PHE A 278 11.13 5.76 -15.23
C PHE A 278 9.86 4.91 -15.13
N THR A 279 8.77 5.48 -14.59
CA THR A 279 7.47 4.81 -14.57
C THR A 279 6.86 4.65 -15.95
N TYR A 280 7.26 5.44 -16.96
CA TYR A 280 6.86 5.16 -18.35
C TYR A 280 7.47 3.85 -18.88
N SER A 281 8.64 3.46 -18.37
CA SER A 281 9.29 2.17 -18.69
C SER A 281 8.71 1.02 -17.86
N LEU A 282 8.25 1.28 -16.63
CA LEU A 282 7.50 0.33 -15.81
C LEU A 282 6.02 0.22 -16.22
N SER A 283 5.43 1.22 -16.88
CA SER A 283 4.05 1.15 -17.40
C SER A 283 3.91 0.24 -18.61
N LEU A 284 5.01 -0.26 -19.18
CA LEU A 284 4.99 -1.40 -20.09
C LEU A 284 4.69 -2.73 -19.37
N PHE A 285 4.88 -2.77 -18.04
CA PHE A 285 4.62 -3.94 -17.17
C PHE A 285 3.46 -3.72 -16.18
N ILE A 286 3.07 -2.46 -15.94
CA ILE A 286 1.98 -2.09 -15.04
C ILE A 286 0.87 -1.47 -15.88
N ILE A 287 -0.02 -2.36 -16.34
CA ILE A 287 -1.31 -1.99 -16.92
C ILE A 287 -2.06 -1.17 -15.84
N PRO A 288 -2.61 0.03 -16.14
CA PRO A 288 -3.56 0.68 -15.24
C PRO A 288 -4.59 -0.37 -14.84
N PRO A 289 -5.02 -0.50 -13.57
CA PRO A 289 -5.86 -1.60 -13.08
C PRO A 289 -7.23 -1.79 -13.79
N TRP A 290 -7.50 -0.93 -14.78
CA TRP A 290 -8.69 -0.73 -15.60
C TRP A 290 -8.52 -1.05 -17.09
N GLN A 291 -7.28 -1.24 -17.54
CA GLN A 291 -6.97 -1.85 -18.83
C GLN A 291 -6.80 -3.36 -18.59
#